data_AF-A0A9D8VQ22-F1
#
_entry.id   AF-A0A9D8VQ22-F1
#
_cell.length_a   1.000
_cell.length_b   1.000
_cell.length_c   1.000
_cell.angle_alpha   90.00
_cell.angle_beta   90.00
_cell.angle_gamma   90.00
#
_symmetry.space_group_name_H-M   'P 1'
#
loop_
_entity.id
_entity.type
_entity.pdbx_description
1 polymer ?
#
loop_
_entity_poly.entity_id
_entity_poly.type
_entity_poly.pdbx_seq_one_letter_code
_entity_poly.pdbx_strand_id
1 'polypeptide(L)'
;MKNQKQTDREVEKTLASLDGIERATTDDFFYSRVSARLEKRSKVRESSGFGVAFAAAAVFIMLVLNLISISQYTSTTDTTATTRTQVVEQLASDYQSFDNNYYQTFEEE
;
A
#
# COMPACT_ATOMS: atom_id res chain seq x y z
N MET A 1 55.10 38.13 -35.04
CA MET A 1 55.02 37.26 -36.24
C MET A 1 55.05 35.75 -35.96
N LYS A 2 55.54 35.27 -34.79
CA LYS A 2 55.62 33.82 -34.49
C LYS A 2 54.27 33.20 -34.06
N ASN A 3 53.45 33.97 -33.34
CA ASN A 3 52.16 33.49 -32.80
C ASN A 3 51.06 33.33 -33.87
N GLN A 4 50.98 34.25 -34.85
CA GLN A 4 50.00 34.14 -35.96
C GLN A 4 50.17 32.83 -36.74
N LYS A 5 51.41 32.44 -37.04
CA LYS A 5 51.70 31.17 -37.74
C LYS A 5 51.30 29.92 -36.96
N GLN A 6 51.24 29.99 -35.63
CA GLN A 6 50.77 28.86 -34.81
C GLN A 6 49.25 28.78 -34.83
N THR A 7 48.56 29.92 -34.71
CA THR A 7 47.10 29.99 -34.83
C THR A 7 46.62 29.51 -36.19
N ASP A 8 47.24 29.95 -37.28
CA ASP A 8 46.87 29.54 -38.64
C ASP A 8 47.02 28.03 -38.84
N ARG A 9 48.09 27.45 -38.26
CA ARG A 9 48.35 26.00 -38.33
C ARG A 9 47.36 25.19 -37.49
N GLU A 10 46.93 25.70 -36.34
CA GLU A 10 45.90 25.05 -35.53
C GLU A 10 44.53 25.12 -36.22
N VAL A 11 44.19 26.24 -36.83
CA VAL A 11 42.97 26.41 -37.63
C VAL A 11 42.94 25.45 -38.81
N GLU A 12 44.05 25.35 -39.56
CA GLU A 12 44.18 24.41 -40.68
C GLU A 12 44.08 22.94 -40.23
N LYS A 13 44.66 22.60 -39.08
CA LYS A 13 44.54 21.26 -38.48
C LYS A 13 43.10 20.95 -38.07
N THR A 14 42.38 21.92 -37.51
CA THR A 14 40.97 21.75 -37.13
C THR A 14 40.09 21.59 -38.37
N LEU A 15 40.29 22.42 -39.40
CA LEU A 15 39.57 22.29 -40.68
C LEU A 15 39.83 20.95 -41.35
N ALA A 16 41.08 20.49 -41.37
CA ALA A 16 41.44 19.17 -41.90
C ALA A 16 40.80 18.01 -41.11
N SER A 17 40.56 18.18 -39.80
CA SER A 17 39.88 17.17 -38.98
C SER A 17 38.37 17.10 -39.22
N LEU A 18 37.77 18.19 -39.71
CA LEU A 18 36.34 18.28 -40.05
C LEU A 18 36.06 17.77 -41.48
N ASP A 19 37.02 17.88 -42.39
CA ASP A 19 36.88 17.51 -43.81
C ASP A 19 36.71 15.99 -44.03
N GLY A 20 37.19 15.18 -43.09
CA GLY A 20 37.04 13.71 -43.11
C GLY A 20 35.77 13.19 -42.43
N ILE A 21 34.90 14.07 -41.91
CA ILE A 21 33.68 13.65 -41.20
C ILE A 21 32.59 13.45 -42.24
N GLU A 22 32.48 12.22 -42.74
CA GLU A 22 31.32 11.79 -43.51
C GLU A 22 30.07 11.92 -42.63
N ARG A 23 28.97 12.45 -43.20
CA ARG A 23 27.68 12.47 -42.50
C ARG A 23 27.38 11.05 -42.06
N ALA A 24 27.15 10.85 -40.76
CA ALA A 24 26.69 9.58 -40.23
C ALA A 24 25.31 9.28 -40.84
N THR A 25 25.29 8.55 -41.96
CA THR A 25 24.06 8.05 -42.56
C THR A 25 23.66 6.81 -41.79
N THR A 26 22.42 6.77 -41.33
CA THR A 26 21.88 5.55 -40.75
C THR A 26 21.45 4.64 -41.89
N ASP A 27 21.72 3.35 -41.75
CA ASP A 27 21.16 2.32 -42.64
C ASP A 27 19.63 2.43 -42.73
N ASP A 28 19.05 2.08 -43.88
CA ASP A 28 17.61 2.22 -44.18
C ASP A 28 16.73 1.51 -43.13
N PHE A 29 17.24 0.46 -42.48
CA PHE A 29 16.53 -0.31 -41.45
C PHE A 29 16.92 0.06 -40.01
N PHE A 30 17.73 1.10 -39.80
CA PHE A 30 18.14 1.53 -38.47
C PHE A 30 16.94 1.87 -37.59
N TYR A 31 16.00 2.66 -38.13
CA TYR A 31 14.81 3.07 -37.38
C TYR A 31 13.95 1.87 -36.98
N SER A 32 13.77 0.91 -37.88
CA SER A 32 13.02 -0.32 -37.60
C SER A 32 13.66 -1.15 -36.49
N ARG A 33 14.99 -1.34 -36.54
CA ARG A 33 15.75 -2.08 -35.53
C ARG A 33 15.72 -1.41 -34.16
N VAL A 34 15.82 -0.08 -34.10
CA VAL A 34 15.73 0.68 -32.85
C VAL A 34 14.32 0.60 -32.27
N SER A 35 13.30 0.78 -33.12
CA SER A 35 11.90 0.71 -32.72
C SER A 35 11.53 -0.67 -32.17
N ALA A 36 11.96 -1.74 -32.85
CA ALA A 36 11.75 -3.12 -32.40
C ALA A 36 12.47 -3.41 -31.07
N ARG A 37 13.68 -2.87 -30.85
CA ARG A 37 14.39 -3.01 -29.57
C ARG A 37 13.69 -2.25 -28.44
N LEU A 38 13.13 -1.09 -28.73
CA LEU A 38 12.39 -0.29 -27.76
C LEU A 38 11.08 -0.97 -27.37
N GLU A 39 10.34 -1.49 -28.35
CA GLU A 39 9.10 -2.24 -28.15
C GLU A 39 9.34 -3.56 -27.40
N LYS A 40 10.43 -4.27 -27.70
CA LYS A 40 10.80 -5.48 -26.95
C LYS A 40 11.09 -5.17 -25.48
N ARG A 41 11.68 -4.01 -25.16
CA ARG A 41 11.91 -3.58 -23.78
C ARG A 41 10.63 -3.15 -23.07
N SER A 42 9.67 -2.53 -23.78
CA SER A 42 8.39 -2.13 -23.18
C SER A 42 7.48 -3.34 -22.91
N LYS A 43 7.47 -4.34 -23.79
CA LYS A 43 6.66 -5.57 -23.62
C LYS A 43 7.06 -6.43 -22.43
N VAL A 44 8.32 -6.36 -21.97
CA VAL A 44 8.74 -7.06 -20.72
C VAL A 44 8.09 -6.44 -19.47
N ARG A 45 7.53 -5.23 -19.56
CA ARG A 45 6.88 -4.53 -18.44
C ARG A 45 5.35 -4.66 -18.41
N GLU A 46 4.73 -5.41 -19.32
CA GLU A 46 3.36 -5.86 -19.11
C GLU A 46 3.39 -7.02 -18.12
N SER A 47 3.51 -6.68 -16.84
CA SER A 47 3.36 -7.64 -15.75
C SER A 47 1.98 -8.25 -15.85
N SER A 48 1.95 -9.50 -16.28
CA SER A 48 0.82 -10.42 -16.22
C SER A 48 -0.10 -10.12 -15.03
N GLY A 49 -1.39 -9.90 -15.28
CA GLY A 49 -2.40 -9.42 -14.32
C GLY A 49 -2.57 -10.23 -13.02
N PHE A 50 -1.80 -11.30 -12.84
CA PHE A 50 -1.67 -12.05 -11.59
C PHE A 50 -1.20 -11.20 -10.41
N GLY A 51 -0.34 -10.20 -10.63
CA GLY A 51 0.11 -9.31 -9.55
C GLY A 51 -1.02 -8.45 -8.97
N VAL A 52 -1.94 -8.00 -9.83
CA VAL A 52 -3.09 -7.18 -9.42
C VAL A 52 -4.12 -8.03 -8.68
N ALA A 53 -4.38 -9.25 -9.14
CA ALA A 53 -5.30 -10.17 -8.47
C ALA A 53 -4.80 -10.55 -7.06
N PHE A 54 -3.51 -10.82 -6.90
CA PHE A 54 -2.92 -11.12 -5.60
C PHE A 54 -2.95 -9.92 -4.65
N ALA A 55 -2.62 -8.72 -5.16
CA ALA A 55 -2.70 -7.49 -4.37
C ALA A 55 -4.15 -7.20 -3.93
N ALA A 56 -5.14 -7.38 -4.82
CA ALA A 56 -6.55 -7.21 -4.49
C ALA A 56 -7.02 -8.22 -3.43
N ALA A 57 -6.60 -9.48 -3.52
CA ALA A 57 -6.92 -10.50 -2.51
C ALA A 57 -6.32 -10.15 -1.13
N ALA A 58 -5.07 -9.68 -1.08
CA ALA A 58 -4.43 -9.26 0.15
C ALA A 58 -5.16 -8.08 0.81
N VAL A 59 -5.55 -7.06 0.03
CA VAL A 59 -6.34 -5.93 0.52
C VAL A 59 -7.70 -6.38 1.05
N PHE A 60 -8.38 -7.28 0.33
CA PHE A 60 -9.67 -7.81 0.76
C PHE A 60 -9.57 -8.55 2.10
N ILE A 61 -8.56 -9.41 2.27
CA ILE A 61 -8.30 -10.11 3.53
C ILE A 61 -8.06 -9.10 4.67
N MET A 62 -7.25 -8.07 4.42
CA MET A 62 -6.95 -7.04 5.40
C MET A 62 -8.22 -6.28 5.83
N LEU A 63 -9.12 -6.01 4.89
CA LEU A 63 -10.41 -5.37 5.16
C LEU A 63 -11.32 -6.27 6.01
N VAL A 64 -11.43 -7.57 5.69
CA VAL A 64 -12.21 -8.54 6.47
C VAL A 64 -11.66 -8.65 7.91
N LEU A 65 -10.34 -8.72 8.07
CA LEU A 65 -9.70 -8.77 9.39
C LEU A 65 -10.02 -7.53 10.23
N ASN A 66 -9.96 -6.33 9.62
CA ASN A 66 -10.34 -5.09 10.30
C ASN A 66 -11.82 -5.10 10.72
N LEU A 67 -12.71 -5.59 9.85
CA LEU A 67 -14.14 -5.66 10.14
C LEU A 67 -14.44 -6.62 11.30
N ILE A 68 -13.80 -7.79 11.32
CA ILE A 68 -13.89 -8.75 12.43
C ILE A 68 -13.36 -8.12 13.72
N SER A 69 -12.22 -7.44 13.67
CA SER A 69 -11.61 -6.79 14.83
C SER A 69 -12.56 -5.75 15.46
N ILE A 70 -13.22 -4.94 14.63
CA ILE A 70 -14.20 -3.94 15.11
C ILE A 70 -15.43 -4.66 15.68
N SER A 71 -15.95 -5.67 14.99
CA SER A 71 -17.14 -6.41 15.46
C SER A 71 -16.91 -7.06 16.83
N GLN A 72 -15.75 -7.68 17.06
CA GLN A 72 -15.44 -8.28 18.36
C GLN A 72 -15.30 -7.24 19.47
N TYR A 73 -14.76 -6.06 19.17
CA TYR A 73 -14.64 -4.96 20.13
C TYR A 73 -16.00 -4.36 20.51
N THR A 74 -16.90 -4.21 19.53
CA THR A 74 -18.27 -3.74 19.78
C THR A 74 -19.07 -4.78 20.57
N SER A 75 -19.03 -6.07 20.19
CA SER A 75 -19.77 -7.13 20.87
C SER A 75 -19.33 -7.36 22.31
N THR A 76 -18.04 -7.18 22.62
CA THR A 76 -17.59 -7.21 24.04
C THR A 76 -18.13 -6.04 24.83
N THR A 77 -18.29 -4.86 24.24
CA THR A 77 -18.81 -3.68 24.94
C THR A 77 -20.29 -3.84 25.30
N ASP A 78 -21.12 -4.36 24.39
CA ASP A 78 -22.56 -4.56 24.62
C ASP A 78 -22.87 -5.71 25.59
N THR A 79 -22.07 -6.78 25.54
CA THR A 79 -22.22 -7.92 26.47
C THR A 79 -21.89 -7.49 27.90
N THR A 80 -20.84 -6.67 28.09
CA THR A 80 -20.42 -6.22 29.43
C THR A 80 -21.45 -5.27 30.08
N ALA A 81 -22.10 -4.41 29.28
CA ALA A 81 -23.16 -3.53 29.77
C ALA A 81 -24.42 -4.31 30.19
N THR A 82 -24.82 -5.30 29.40
CA THR A 82 -25.98 -6.16 29.69
C THR A 82 -25.73 -7.02 30.93
N THR A 83 -24.57 -7.69 31.02
CA THR A 83 -24.21 -8.52 32.18
C THR A 83 -24.14 -7.71 33.48
N ARG A 84 -23.62 -6.48 33.45
CA ARG A 84 -23.54 -5.65 34.67
C ARG A 84 -24.91 -5.27 35.20
N THR A 85 -25.86 -4.95 34.32
CA THR A 85 -27.22 -4.57 34.71
C THR A 85 -27.96 -5.76 35.31
N GLN A 86 -27.82 -6.93 34.70
CA GLN A 86 -28.40 -8.19 35.17
C GLN A 86 -27.84 -8.63 36.54
N VAL A 87 -26.53 -8.47 36.76
CA VAL A 87 -25.88 -8.79 38.05
C VAL A 87 -26.34 -7.85 39.17
N VAL A 88 -26.52 -6.55 38.88
CA VAL A 88 -27.02 -5.58 39.87
C VAL A 88 -28.47 -5.83 40.22
N GLU A 89 -29.31 -6.20 39.24
CA GLU A 89 -30.72 -6.54 39.46
C GLU A 89 -30.87 -7.84 40.28
N GLN A 90 -30.05 -8.85 39.99
CA GLN A 90 -30.03 -10.10 40.75
C GLN A 90 -29.56 -9.88 42.20
N LEU A 91 -28.54 -9.03 42.41
CA LEU A 91 -28.07 -8.67 43.74
C LEU A 91 -29.13 -7.90 44.55
N ALA A 92 -29.88 -6.99 43.91
CA ALA A 92 -30.96 -6.26 44.57
C ALA A 92 -32.12 -7.18 45.00
N SER A 93 -32.48 -8.15 44.15
CA SER A 93 -33.47 -9.18 44.47
C SER A 93 -33.05 -10.03 45.69
N ASP A 94 -31.79 -10.44 45.74
CA ASP A 94 -31.28 -11.25 46.85
C ASP A 94 -31.36 -10.49 48.18
N TYR A 95 -31.00 -9.20 48.20
CA TYR A 95 -31.11 -8.36 49.41
C TYR A 95 -32.56 -8.16 49.90
N GLN A 96 -33.53 -8.02 49.00
CA GLN A 96 -34.95 -7.91 49.39
C GLN A 96 -35.51 -9.19 50.01
N SER A 97 -34.95 -10.35 49.69
CA SER A 97 -35.43 -11.64 50.20
C SER A 97 -35.10 -11.88 51.68
N PHE A 98 -34.02 -11.25 52.19
CA PHE A 98 -33.56 -11.42 53.57
C PHE A 98 -34.33 -10.53 54.57
N ASP A 99 -34.90 -9.40 54.14
CA ASP A 99 -35.54 -8.44 55.04
C ASP A 99 -36.96 -8.89 55.47
N ASN A 100 -37.72 -9.54 54.58
CA ASN A 100 -39.11 -9.91 54.87
C ASN A 100 -39.27 -11.16 55.75
N ASN A 101 -38.31 -12.08 55.76
CA ASN A 101 -38.43 -13.33 56.53
C ASN A 101 -37.99 -13.19 57.99
N TYR A 102 -37.21 -12.15 58.33
CA TYR A 102 -36.67 -12.00 59.68
C TYR A 102 -37.69 -11.46 60.69
N TYR A 103 -38.64 -10.63 60.24
CA TYR A 103 -39.66 -10.05 61.14
C TYR A 103 -40.93 -10.90 61.26
N GLN A 104 -41.22 -11.77 60.28
CA GLN A 104 -42.41 -12.60 60.28
C GLN A 104 -42.35 -13.78 61.26
N THR A 105 -41.15 -14.19 61.67
CA THR A 105 -40.94 -15.30 62.61
C THR A 105 -41.05 -14.91 64.08
N PHE A 106 -41.14 -13.61 64.41
CA PHE A 106 -41.27 -13.11 65.78
C PHE A 106 -42.68 -12.59 66.12
N GLU A 107 -43.62 -12.58 65.17
CA GLU A 107 -45.04 -12.22 65.43
C GLU A 107 -45.94 -13.45 65.66
N GLU A 108 -45.43 -14.68 65.53
CA GLU A 108 -46.19 -15.93 65.74
C GLU A 108 -45.91 -16.66 67.09
N GLU A 109 -45.20 -16.03 68.04
CA GLU A 109 -45.08 -16.50 69.45
C GLU A 109 -45.87 -15.62 70.42
#